data_AF-A0A077M835-F1
#
_entry.id   AF-A0A077M835-F1
#
_cell.length_a   1.000
_cell.length_b   1.000
_cell.length_c   1.000
_cell.angle_alpha   90.00
_cell.angle_beta   90.00
_cell.angle_gamma   90.00
#
_symmetry.space_group_name_H-M   'P 1'
#
loop_
_entity.id
_entity.type
_entity.pdbx_description
1 polymer ?
#
loop_
_entity_poly.entity_id
_entity_poly.type
_entity_poly.pdbx_seq_one_letter_code
_entity_poly.pdbx_strand_id
1 'polypeptide(L)'
;MSEPLSKPQAIEQLPRVYAIEWKQPVRELLLAPDGFGTTHTLSEALHLIPPEWGGSLLPLCLVDEGSIAVVALNTDIPGTHEGHVYRLHLSEVPAEHQLGMLDIDPLLYISSLEQELGSRQAGLRRVLDQIGPAYERSHLDKERRPRDFVVRPVRIACQNVIVALGAIAHDSSFDGLSAPAWQTCEVPHVATHEANRALAALTLCDAFQSGGTMEIRFDRKARIVHKGNPLDFPGHPEMAVPASLRRFGRTVGVVVGAEDHAAISPREARDLFLAITPMPDALRTRVHDAIENRGIAPERICFLLLSQVWREIEMDYLLATTGRAPSILSGGADWTDRFARQAESEICRGAVTVGMLFRRLNATDNANGGSEVVRVVEDRTKGIAWDAHPDVAAITFTGLDPADPIPWTFGTPAADILTVFPRSTIDADVLSEIVAADVPGNKAVLVPADAPTPSAMPSPVHVLRCPDRLADIDKSIEDRLLKSRISRG
;
A
#
# COMPACT_ATOMS: atom_id res chain seq x y z
N MET A 1 12.05 19.21 -0.82
CA MET A 1 13.41 18.77 -1.20
C MET A 1 14.35 19.05 -0.03
N SER A 2 14.52 18.07 0.85
CA SER A 2 15.45 18.08 1.99
C SER A 2 16.86 17.74 1.48
N GLU A 3 17.88 18.44 1.99
CA GLU A 3 19.29 18.11 1.75
C GLU A 3 19.56 16.64 2.12
N PRO A 4 20.32 15.88 1.30
CA PRO A 4 20.74 14.54 1.68
C PRO A 4 21.68 14.66 2.89
N LEU A 5 21.27 14.06 4.01
CA LEU A 5 22.13 13.85 5.18
C LEU A 5 23.48 13.33 4.70
N SER A 6 24.57 14.05 5.02
CA SER A 6 25.93 13.63 4.72
C SER A 6 26.20 12.31 5.43
N LYS A 7 26.11 11.18 4.71
CA LYS A 7 26.28 9.84 5.26
C LYS A 7 27.72 9.64 5.77
N PRO A 8 27.95 9.33 7.06
CA PRO A 8 29.05 8.46 7.44
C PRO A 8 28.88 7.15 6.66
N GLN A 9 29.95 6.57 6.12
CA GLN A 9 29.87 5.31 5.38
C GLN A 9 29.21 4.27 6.31
N ALA A 10 28.02 3.77 5.97
CA ALA A 10 27.21 2.96 6.90
C ALA A 10 27.91 1.64 7.32
N ILE A 11 28.95 1.22 6.60
CA ILE A 11 29.90 0.17 7.02
C ILE A 11 30.67 0.53 8.30
N GLU A 12 30.98 1.81 8.56
CA GLU A 12 31.65 2.27 9.78
C GLU A 12 30.82 2.02 11.05
N GLN A 13 29.51 1.74 10.90
CA GLN A 13 28.65 1.41 12.03
C GLN A 13 28.80 -0.05 12.48
N LEU A 14 29.27 -0.97 11.62
CA LEU A 14 29.40 -2.40 11.95
C LEU A 14 30.33 -2.65 13.16
N PRO A 15 31.54 -2.05 13.25
CA PRO A 15 32.35 -2.15 14.47
C PRO A 15 31.62 -1.65 15.72
N ARG A 16 30.74 -0.65 15.58
CA ARG A 16 29.97 -0.10 16.70
C ARG A 16 28.84 -1.02 17.12
N VAL A 17 28.18 -1.71 16.18
CA VAL A 17 27.21 -2.76 16.48
C VAL A 17 27.84 -3.80 17.39
N TYR A 18 29.04 -4.29 17.04
CA TYR A 18 29.70 -5.27 17.87
C TYR A 18 30.26 -4.65 19.16
N ALA A 19 30.75 -3.41 19.17
CA ALA A 19 31.27 -2.79 20.40
C ALA A 19 30.22 -2.54 21.51
N ILE A 20 28.92 -2.59 21.21
CA ILE A 20 27.83 -2.35 22.17
C ILE A 20 27.45 -3.63 22.92
N GLU A 21 27.25 -3.50 24.23
CA GLU A 21 26.70 -4.56 25.06
C GLU A 21 25.17 -4.62 24.93
N TRP A 22 24.68 -5.46 24.02
CA TRP A 22 23.25 -5.67 23.79
C TRP A 22 22.61 -6.54 24.86
N LYS A 23 21.30 -6.33 25.10
CA LYS A 23 20.50 -7.19 25.98
C LYS A 23 20.37 -8.62 25.43
N GLN A 24 20.11 -9.55 26.34
CA GLN A 24 20.03 -10.98 26.06
C GLN A 24 19.15 -11.35 24.84
N PRO A 25 17.93 -10.81 24.65
CA PRO A 25 17.11 -11.18 23.49
C PRO A 25 17.74 -10.82 22.14
N VAL A 26 18.55 -9.77 22.08
CA VAL A 26 19.27 -9.40 20.86
C VAL A 26 20.50 -10.29 20.67
N ARG A 27 21.23 -10.61 21.75
CA ARG A 27 22.39 -11.52 21.71
C ARG A 27 22.05 -12.93 21.24
N GLU A 28 20.81 -13.36 21.46
CA GLU A 28 20.28 -14.64 20.98
C GLU A 28 20.05 -14.65 19.47
N LEU A 29 19.87 -13.48 18.84
CA LEU A 29 19.62 -13.36 17.40
C LEU A 29 20.86 -12.88 16.62
N LEU A 30 21.76 -12.14 17.27
CA LEU A 30 22.92 -11.51 16.64
C LEU A 30 23.95 -12.54 16.16
N LEU A 31 24.40 -12.39 14.91
CA LEU A 31 25.48 -13.15 14.30
C LEU A 31 26.77 -12.34 14.49
N ALA A 32 27.56 -12.69 15.50
CA ALA A 32 28.74 -11.91 15.91
C ALA A 32 30.06 -12.66 15.69
N PRO A 33 31.20 -11.94 15.61
CA PRO A 33 32.52 -12.58 15.52
C PRO A 33 32.76 -13.61 16.64
N ASP A 34 33.61 -14.59 16.37
CA ASP A 34 33.93 -15.63 17.38
C ASP A 34 34.45 -14.99 18.67
N GLY A 35 33.95 -15.47 19.83
CA GLY A 35 34.32 -14.97 21.14
C GLY A 35 33.44 -13.82 21.68
N PHE A 36 32.43 -13.35 20.94
CA PHE A 36 31.49 -12.32 21.41
C PHE A 36 30.45 -12.78 22.45
N GLY A 37 30.37 -14.09 22.71
CA GLY A 37 29.41 -14.67 23.63
C GLY A 37 27.95 -14.57 23.16
N THR A 38 27.71 -14.47 21.85
CA THR A 38 26.40 -14.67 21.21
C THR A 38 26.13 -16.16 21.02
N THR A 39 24.87 -16.54 20.83
CA THR A 39 24.48 -17.94 20.55
C THR A 39 24.98 -18.41 19.18
N HIS A 40 25.05 -17.48 18.23
CA HIS A 40 25.42 -17.74 16.85
C HIS A 40 26.66 -16.94 16.46
N THR A 41 27.54 -17.55 15.66
CA THR A 41 28.74 -16.86 15.17
C THR A 41 28.59 -16.41 13.72
N LEU A 42 29.35 -15.38 13.38
CA LEU A 42 29.48 -14.89 12.02
C LEU A 42 30.12 -15.96 11.11
N SER A 43 31.09 -16.71 11.63
CA SER A 43 31.79 -17.77 10.90
C SER A 43 30.84 -18.89 10.45
N GLU A 44 29.90 -19.28 11.32
CA GLU A 44 28.84 -20.24 10.99
C GLU A 44 27.87 -19.70 9.93
N ALA A 45 27.52 -18.42 10.03
CA ALA A 45 26.51 -17.81 9.16
C ALA A 45 27.03 -17.46 7.75
N LEU A 46 28.33 -17.30 7.55
CA LEU A 46 28.90 -16.97 6.23
C LEU A 46 28.57 -18.04 5.17
N HIS A 47 28.40 -19.29 5.58
CA HIS A 47 28.00 -20.38 4.70
C HIS A 47 26.54 -20.31 4.22
N LEU A 48 25.72 -19.43 4.82
CA LEU A 48 24.34 -19.19 4.42
C LEU A 48 24.23 -18.23 3.22
N ILE A 49 25.31 -17.51 2.90
CA ILE A 49 25.33 -16.58 1.77
C ILE A 49 25.59 -17.36 0.47
N PRO A 50 24.77 -17.16 -0.58
CA PRO A 50 25.02 -17.75 -1.89
C PRO A 50 26.44 -17.42 -2.39
N PRO A 51 27.19 -18.38 -2.96
CA PRO A 51 28.58 -18.16 -3.38
C PRO A 51 28.76 -16.96 -4.32
N GLU A 52 27.78 -16.69 -5.19
CA GLU A 52 27.75 -15.55 -6.11
C GLU A 52 27.68 -14.18 -5.42
N TRP A 53 27.28 -14.13 -4.15
CA TRP A 53 27.24 -12.91 -3.32
C TRP A 53 28.34 -12.90 -2.25
N GLY A 54 29.25 -13.88 -2.31
CA GLY A 54 30.37 -13.99 -1.39
C GLY A 54 31.24 -12.73 -1.41
N GLY A 55 31.42 -12.10 -0.25
CA GLY A 55 32.20 -10.87 -0.10
C GLY A 55 31.40 -9.58 -0.31
N SER A 56 30.18 -9.64 -0.85
CA SER A 56 29.29 -8.47 -1.00
C SER A 56 28.28 -8.33 0.14
N LEU A 57 28.06 -9.38 0.92
CA LEU A 57 27.11 -9.40 2.04
C LEU A 57 27.79 -9.85 3.34
N LEU A 58 27.35 -9.28 4.46
CA LEU A 58 27.76 -9.69 5.81
C LEU A 58 26.54 -10.09 6.65
N PRO A 59 26.48 -11.32 7.20
CA PRO A 59 25.41 -11.71 8.10
C PRO A 59 25.37 -10.84 9.37
N LEU A 60 24.17 -10.44 9.80
CA LEU A 60 23.97 -9.54 10.94
C LEU A 60 23.17 -10.19 12.07
N CYS A 61 21.95 -10.67 11.81
CA CYS A 61 21.14 -11.36 12.82
C CYS A 61 20.10 -12.28 12.17
N LEU A 62 19.51 -13.18 12.95
CA LEU A 62 18.32 -13.92 12.55
C LEU A 62 17.11 -12.97 12.44
N VAL A 63 16.27 -13.15 11.42
CA VAL A 63 14.99 -12.42 11.24
C VAL A 63 13.83 -13.30 11.66
N ASP A 64 13.81 -14.53 11.14
CA ASP A 64 12.88 -15.60 11.48
C ASP A 64 13.56 -16.96 11.24
N GLU A 65 12.79 -18.06 11.28
CA GLU A 65 13.32 -19.42 11.09
C GLU A 65 13.83 -19.70 9.66
N GLY A 66 13.47 -18.87 8.68
CA GLY A 66 13.77 -19.07 7.26
C GLY A 66 14.57 -17.94 6.60
N SER A 67 15.01 -16.93 7.36
CA SER A 67 15.71 -15.77 6.83
C SER A 67 16.64 -15.08 7.84
N ILE A 68 17.67 -14.44 7.31
CA ILE A 68 18.65 -13.66 8.08
C ILE A 68 18.71 -12.21 7.57
N ALA A 69 19.09 -11.29 8.44
CA ALA A 69 19.46 -9.93 8.07
C ALA A 69 20.93 -9.94 7.63
N VAL A 70 21.21 -9.30 6.49
CA VAL A 70 22.56 -9.11 5.95
C VAL A 70 22.82 -7.64 5.67
N VAL A 71 24.07 -7.21 5.78
CA VAL A 71 24.51 -5.86 5.42
C VAL A 71 25.20 -5.91 4.06
N ALA A 72 24.81 -5.03 3.15
CA ALA A 72 25.52 -4.88 1.88
C ALA A 72 26.87 -4.18 2.11
N LEU A 73 27.96 -4.83 1.72
CA LEU A 73 29.33 -4.32 1.86
C LEU A 73 29.78 -3.51 0.65
N ASN A 74 29.06 -3.61 -0.46
CA ASN A 74 29.31 -2.89 -1.70
C ASN A 74 28.02 -2.84 -2.54
N THR A 75 28.11 -2.34 -3.76
CA THR A 75 26.98 -2.22 -4.70
C THR A 75 27.04 -3.25 -5.83
N ASP A 76 27.74 -4.37 -5.63
CA ASP A 76 27.91 -5.39 -6.68
C ASP A 76 26.59 -6.14 -6.97
N ILE A 77 25.67 -6.16 -6.00
CA ILE A 77 24.35 -6.75 -6.16
C ILE A 77 23.36 -5.67 -6.62
N PRO A 78 22.71 -5.83 -7.79
CA PRO A 78 21.74 -4.86 -8.30
C PRO A 78 20.64 -4.53 -7.29
N GLY A 79 20.32 -3.24 -7.15
CA GLY A 79 19.27 -2.76 -6.23
C GLY A 79 19.71 -2.64 -4.76
N THR A 80 20.95 -3.02 -4.42
CA THR A 80 21.49 -2.84 -3.07
C THR A 80 22.30 -1.55 -2.94
N HIS A 81 22.35 -1.02 -1.71
CA HIS A 81 23.14 0.14 -1.33
C HIS A 81 24.07 -0.23 -0.19
N GLU A 82 25.33 0.20 -0.31
CA GLU A 82 26.36 -0.04 0.69
C GLU A 82 25.92 0.42 2.10
N GLY A 83 26.08 -0.48 3.07
CA GLY A 83 25.76 -0.32 4.48
C GLY A 83 24.27 -0.35 4.83
N HIS A 84 23.37 -0.59 3.87
CA HIS A 84 21.96 -0.88 4.17
C HIS A 84 21.80 -2.35 4.61
N VAL A 85 20.71 -2.62 5.33
CA VAL A 85 20.36 -3.95 5.84
C VAL A 85 19.25 -4.56 4.99
N TYR A 86 19.46 -5.79 4.55
CA TYR A 86 18.55 -6.53 3.67
C TYR A 86 18.18 -7.88 4.28
N ARG A 87 17.02 -8.41 3.91
CA ARG A 87 16.55 -9.74 4.28
C ARG A 87 16.99 -10.75 3.23
N LEU A 88 17.78 -11.73 3.66
CA LEU A 88 18.16 -12.88 2.86
C LEU A 88 17.28 -14.07 3.25
N HIS A 89 16.42 -14.53 2.35
CA HIS A 89 15.70 -15.79 2.53
C HIS A 89 16.66 -16.96 2.29
N LEU A 90 16.59 -17.97 3.16
CA LEU A 90 17.40 -19.19 3.09
C LEU A 90 16.72 -20.29 2.26
N SER A 91 15.43 -20.14 1.98
CA SER A 91 14.65 -20.97 1.08
C SER A 91 14.48 -20.31 -0.29
N GLU A 92 14.15 -21.10 -1.31
CA GLU A 92 13.82 -20.59 -2.63
C GLU A 92 12.59 -19.66 -2.58
N VAL A 93 12.78 -18.42 -3.03
CA VAL A 93 11.75 -17.39 -3.20
C VAL A 93 11.93 -16.73 -4.57
N PRO A 94 10.87 -16.13 -5.16
CA PRO A 94 11.01 -15.31 -6.36
C PRO A 94 12.09 -14.24 -6.19
N ALA A 95 12.85 -13.97 -7.24
CA ALA A 95 14.02 -13.09 -7.19
C ALA A 95 13.66 -11.67 -6.72
N GLU A 96 12.47 -11.18 -7.07
CA GLU A 96 11.92 -9.88 -6.65
C GLU A 96 11.62 -9.77 -5.15
N HIS A 97 11.57 -10.90 -4.42
CA HIS A 97 11.35 -10.94 -2.97
C HIS A 97 12.64 -11.14 -2.18
N GLN A 98 13.73 -11.49 -2.84
CA GLN A 98 15.02 -11.67 -2.21
C GLN A 98 15.71 -10.31 -1.98
N LEU A 99 16.44 -10.18 -0.87
CA LEU A 99 17.10 -8.92 -0.48
C LEU A 99 16.12 -7.74 -0.33
N GLY A 100 14.96 -7.98 0.29
CA GLY A 100 14.06 -6.91 0.71
C GLY A 100 14.72 -6.04 1.80
N MET A 101 14.70 -4.71 1.65
CA MET A 101 15.37 -3.80 2.58
C MET A 101 14.70 -3.81 3.96
N LEU A 102 15.47 -4.14 5.00
CA LEU A 102 15.05 -4.15 6.41
C LEU A 102 15.32 -2.81 7.10
N ASP A 103 16.43 -2.15 6.78
CA ASP A 103 16.80 -0.85 7.32
C ASP A 103 17.88 -0.18 6.45
N ILE A 104 18.13 1.09 6.70
CA ILE A 104 19.17 1.87 6.00
C ILE A 104 20.50 1.92 6.77
N ASP A 105 20.52 1.43 8.02
CA ASP A 105 21.67 1.50 8.91
C ASP A 105 21.67 0.29 9.87
N PRO A 106 22.79 -0.45 10.01
CA PRO A 106 22.84 -1.67 10.83
C PRO A 106 22.78 -1.40 12.34
N LEU A 107 23.28 -0.26 12.80
CA LEU A 107 23.20 0.13 14.21
C LEU A 107 21.78 0.53 14.58
N LEU A 108 21.11 1.31 13.71
CA LEU A 108 19.70 1.64 13.90
C LEU A 108 18.82 0.39 13.85
N TYR A 109 19.14 -0.58 12.99
CA TYR A 109 18.42 -1.84 12.88
C TYR A 109 18.46 -2.63 14.19
N ILE A 110 19.67 -2.88 14.74
CA ILE A 110 19.84 -3.63 16.00
C ILE A 110 19.27 -2.87 17.19
N SER A 111 19.45 -1.54 17.25
CA SER A 111 18.84 -0.72 18.31
C SER A 111 17.31 -0.76 18.28
N SER A 112 16.71 -0.75 17.08
CA SER A 112 15.26 -0.87 16.91
C SER A 112 14.78 -2.26 17.32
N LEU A 113 15.53 -3.31 16.99
CA LEU A 113 15.22 -4.69 17.38
C LEU A 113 15.25 -4.86 18.91
N GLU A 114 16.22 -4.26 19.61
CA GLU A 114 16.26 -4.33 21.08
C GLU A 114 15.02 -3.71 21.73
N GLN A 115 14.59 -2.55 21.24
CA GLN A 115 13.42 -1.83 21.76
C GLN A 115 12.13 -2.62 21.50
N GLU A 116 11.98 -3.15 20.28
CA GLU A 116 10.85 -4.00 19.90
C GLU A 116 10.78 -5.26 20.76
N LEU A 117 11.89 -6.00 20.92
CA LEU A 117 11.93 -7.23 21.72
C LEU A 117 11.64 -6.97 23.19
N GLY A 118 12.11 -5.84 23.73
CA GLY A 118 11.83 -5.42 25.10
C GLY A 118 10.35 -5.13 25.36
N SER A 119 9.60 -4.74 24.32
CA SER A 119 8.19 -4.35 24.42
C SER A 119 7.21 -5.46 23.99
N ARG A 120 7.70 -6.42 23.19
CA ARG A 120 6.90 -7.42 22.45
C ARG A 120 5.91 -8.18 23.32
N GLN A 121 6.37 -8.80 24.40
CA GLN A 121 5.51 -9.65 25.24
C GLN A 121 4.39 -8.86 25.91
N ALA A 122 4.68 -7.62 26.32
CA ALA A 122 3.67 -6.73 26.91
C ALA A 122 2.65 -6.29 25.85
N GLY A 123 3.09 -5.98 24.63
CA GLY A 123 2.22 -5.63 23.51
C GLY A 123 1.29 -6.78 23.10
N LEU A 124 1.84 -7.99 22.94
CA LEU A 124 1.08 -9.20 22.59
C LEU A 124 0.00 -9.51 23.63
N ARG A 125 0.38 -9.56 24.92
CA ARG A 125 -0.55 -9.78 26.03
C ARG A 125 -1.67 -8.74 26.03
N ARG A 126 -1.33 -7.48 25.77
CA ARG A 126 -2.31 -6.39 25.75
C ARG A 126 -3.37 -6.60 24.68
N VAL A 127 -2.98 -6.96 23.45
CA VAL A 127 -3.97 -7.17 22.37
C VAL A 127 -4.72 -8.48 22.54
N LEU A 128 -4.00 -9.60 22.74
CA LEU A 128 -4.58 -10.95 22.71
C LEU A 128 -5.33 -11.30 23.99
N ASP A 129 -4.81 -10.95 25.16
CA ASP A 129 -5.37 -11.40 26.43
C ASP A 129 -6.29 -10.35 27.08
N GLN A 130 -6.16 -9.08 26.70
CA GLN A 130 -6.83 -7.97 27.40
C GLN A 130 -7.81 -7.21 26.50
N ILE A 131 -7.33 -6.48 25.49
CA ILE A 131 -8.15 -5.62 24.61
C ILE A 131 -9.10 -6.45 23.75
N GLY A 132 -8.60 -7.46 23.04
CA GLY A 132 -9.40 -8.32 22.17
C GLY A 132 -10.59 -8.95 22.91
N PRO A 133 -10.37 -9.71 23.98
CA PRO A 133 -11.44 -10.33 24.75
C PRO A 133 -12.36 -9.31 25.45
N ALA A 134 -11.88 -8.10 25.77
CA ALA A 134 -12.74 -7.04 26.30
C ALA A 134 -13.67 -6.49 25.21
N TYR A 135 -13.14 -6.25 24.02
CA TYR A 135 -13.87 -5.75 22.86
C TYR A 135 -14.95 -6.74 22.40
N GLU A 136 -14.60 -8.03 22.28
CA GLU A 136 -15.52 -9.11 21.91
C GLU A 136 -16.76 -9.13 22.82
N ARG A 137 -16.57 -9.23 24.13
CA ARG A 137 -17.68 -9.28 25.11
C ARG A 137 -18.51 -8.00 25.21
N SER A 138 -17.91 -6.85 24.93
CA SER A 138 -18.59 -5.56 25.09
C SER A 138 -19.33 -5.13 23.83
N HIS A 139 -18.84 -5.53 22.65
CA HIS A 139 -19.34 -5.07 21.36
C HIS A 139 -19.78 -6.22 20.45
N LEU A 140 -18.90 -7.19 20.16
CA LEU A 140 -19.21 -8.26 19.19
C LEU A 140 -20.33 -9.19 19.68
N ASP A 141 -20.21 -9.73 20.90
CA ASP A 141 -21.21 -10.63 21.50
C ASP A 141 -22.59 -9.98 21.69
N LYS A 142 -22.61 -8.64 21.68
CA LYS A 142 -23.82 -7.83 21.89
C LYS A 142 -24.30 -7.15 20.61
N GLU A 143 -23.66 -7.42 19.47
CA GLU A 143 -23.92 -6.79 18.17
C GLU A 143 -23.97 -5.26 18.24
N ARG A 144 -23.12 -4.65 19.09
CA ARG A 144 -23.05 -3.21 19.27
C ARG A 144 -21.98 -2.62 18.38
N ARG A 145 -22.36 -1.62 17.58
CA ARG A 145 -21.41 -0.81 16.82
C ARG A 145 -20.56 0.04 17.79
N PRO A 146 -19.22 -0.07 17.76
CA PRO A 146 -18.35 0.76 18.58
C PRO A 146 -18.45 2.23 18.17
N ARG A 147 -18.28 3.13 19.13
CA ARG A 147 -18.01 4.54 18.85
C ARG A 147 -16.50 4.73 18.62
N ASP A 148 -16.10 5.82 18.00
CA ASP A 148 -14.69 6.02 17.58
C ASP A 148 -13.71 6.11 18.75
N PHE A 149 -14.16 6.58 19.93
CA PHE A 149 -13.34 6.63 21.14
C PHE A 149 -13.15 5.26 21.83
N VAL A 150 -13.80 4.20 21.36
CA VAL A 150 -13.61 2.85 21.89
C VAL A 150 -12.27 2.31 21.39
N VAL A 151 -11.48 1.70 22.28
CA VAL A 151 -10.25 0.99 21.90
C VAL A 151 -10.60 -0.24 21.08
N ARG A 152 -10.30 -0.19 19.79
CA ARG A 152 -10.59 -1.25 18.81
C ARG A 152 -9.34 -2.08 18.56
N PRO A 153 -9.37 -3.42 18.77
CA PRO A 153 -8.28 -4.29 18.37
C PRO A 153 -8.24 -4.41 16.84
N VAL A 154 -7.04 -4.40 16.28
CA VAL A 154 -6.77 -4.62 14.86
C VAL A 154 -5.96 -5.90 14.74
N ARG A 155 -6.36 -6.79 13.85
CA ARG A 155 -5.63 -8.03 13.53
C ARG A 155 -5.50 -8.13 12.02
N ILE A 156 -4.26 -8.11 11.53
CA ILE A 156 -3.93 -8.29 10.12
C ILE A 156 -3.35 -9.68 9.96
N ALA A 157 -3.93 -10.46 9.06
CA ALA A 157 -3.47 -11.79 8.73
C ALA A 157 -3.24 -11.90 7.22
N CYS A 158 -2.18 -12.60 6.86
CA CYS A 158 -1.98 -13.10 5.50
C CYS A 158 -2.25 -14.60 5.53
N GLN A 159 -3.27 -15.05 4.79
CA GLN A 159 -3.77 -16.42 4.84
C GLN A 159 -4.06 -16.88 6.29
N ASN A 160 -3.26 -17.82 6.82
CA ASN A 160 -3.42 -18.40 8.14
C ASN A 160 -2.46 -17.83 9.20
N VAL A 161 -1.72 -16.77 8.88
CA VAL A 161 -0.68 -16.21 9.75
C VAL A 161 -1.01 -14.77 10.13
N ILE A 162 -1.04 -14.49 11.44
CA ILE A 162 -1.20 -13.13 11.96
C ILE A 162 0.15 -12.42 11.83
N VAL A 163 0.18 -11.36 11.03
CA VAL A 163 1.40 -10.58 10.75
C VAL A 163 1.43 -9.27 11.52
N ALA A 164 0.27 -8.73 11.90
CA ALA A 164 0.19 -7.54 12.74
C ALA A 164 -0.98 -7.56 13.72
N LEU A 165 -0.73 -6.99 14.90
CA LEU A 165 -1.68 -6.77 15.97
C LEU A 165 -1.57 -5.32 16.43
N GLY A 166 -2.69 -4.61 16.48
CA GLY A 166 -2.74 -3.23 16.93
C GLY A 166 -3.94 -2.97 17.82
N ALA A 167 -3.97 -1.80 18.43
CA ALA A 167 -5.19 -1.25 19.01
C ALA A 167 -5.18 0.26 18.87
N ILE A 168 -6.30 0.82 18.43
CA ILE A 168 -6.46 2.26 18.17
C ILE A 168 -7.78 2.78 18.72
N ALA A 169 -7.81 4.06 19.10
CA ALA A 169 -9.01 4.78 19.52
C ALA A 169 -8.88 6.25 19.15
N HIS A 170 -9.98 6.91 18.78
CA HIS A 170 -10.00 8.36 18.66
C HIS A 170 -9.95 9.03 20.05
N ASP A 171 -9.12 10.05 20.19
CA ASP A 171 -8.93 10.81 21.42
C ASP A 171 -9.25 12.28 21.19
N SER A 172 -10.45 12.67 21.65
CA SER A 172 -10.97 14.03 21.54
C SER A 172 -10.16 15.10 22.27
N SER A 173 -9.22 14.74 23.16
CA SER A 173 -8.43 15.73 23.90
C SER A 173 -7.39 16.44 23.03
N PHE A 174 -6.93 15.79 21.96
CA PHE A 174 -6.05 16.39 20.94
C PHE A 174 -6.58 16.19 19.52
N ASP A 175 -7.80 15.64 19.38
CA ASP A 175 -8.48 15.42 18.11
C ASP A 175 -7.64 14.55 17.15
N GLY A 176 -7.17 13.39 17.62
CA GLY A 176 -6.36 12.45 16.84
C GLY A 176 -6.54 11.00 17.30
N LEU A 177 -5.60 10.12 16.96
CA LEU A 177 -5.66 8.70 17.35
C LEU A 177 -4.67 8.39 18.47
N SER A 178 -5.13 7.62 19.44
CA SER A 178 -4.30 6.99 20.47
C SER A 178 -4.10 5.51 20.13
N ALA A 179 -2.84 5.07 20.09
CA ALA A 179 -2.44 3.71 19.73
C ALA A 179 -1.79 2.98 20.92
N PRO A 180 -2.58 2.40 21.85
CA PRO A 180 -2.04 1.71 23.03
C PRO A 180 -1.34 0.38 22.72
N ALA A 181 -1.40 -0.16 21.51
CA ALA A 181 -0.69 -1.38 21.13
C ALA A 181 -0.32 -1.38 19.65
N TRP A 182 0.89 -1.82 19.34
CA TRP A 182 1.39 -2.02 17.98
C TRP A 182 2.42 -3.14 17.98
N GLN A 183 2.14 -4.22 17.28
CA GLN A 183 3.02 -5.38 17.21
C GLN A 183 2.98 -5.93 15.78
N THR A 184 4.16 -6.13 15.21
CA THR A 184 4.33 -6.65 13.85
C THR A 184 5.38 -7.74 13.88
N CYS A 185 5.32 -8.68 12.96
CA CYS A 185 6.39 -9.64 12.74
C CYS A 185 6.70 -9.77 11.26
N GLU A 186 7.96 -10.07 10.97
CA GLU A 186 8.37 -10.57 9.66
C GLU A 186 8.06 -12.06 9.60
N VAL A 187 7.51 -12.53 8.48
CA VAL A 187 7.20 -13.94 8.25
C VAL A 187 7.73 -14.37 6.87
N PRO A 188 8.22 -15.61 6.69
CA PRO A 188 8.95 -16.00 5.47
C PRO A 188 8.18 -15.84 4.15
N HIS A 189 6.86 -15.99 4.17
CA HIS A 189 5.99 -16.00 2.99
C HIS A 189 5.31 -14.64 2.73
N VAL A 190 5.70 -13.59 3.45
CA VAL A 190 5.19 -12.23 3.26
C VAL A 190 6.36 -11.30 2.99
N ALA A 191 6.13 -10.34 2.08
CA ALA A 191 7.10 -9.32 1.74
C ALA A 191 7.60 -8.57 2.99
N THR A 192 8.87 -8.18 2.95
CA THR A 192 9.54 -7.47 4.06
C THR A 192 8.78 -6.19 4.42
N HIS A 193 8.56 -5.95 5.72
CA HIS A 193 7.79 -4.82 6.28
C HIS A 193 6.30 -4.75 5.95
N GLU A 194 5.74 -5.71 5.23
CA GLU A 194 4.34 -5.64 4.79
C GLU A 194 3.35 -5.54 5.97
N ALA A 195 3.68 -6.17 7.10
CA ALA A 195 2.93 -6.06 8.34
C ALA A 195 2.85 -4.60 8.85
N ASN A 196 3.99 -3.89 8.84
CA ASN A 196 4.05 -2.48 9.24
C ASN A 196 3.34 -1.60 8.23
N ARG A 197 3.54 -1.85 6.92
CA ARG A 197 2.85 -1.14 5.85
C ARG A 197 1.33 -1.24 6.00
N ALA A 198 0.80 -2.45 6.18
CA ALA A 198 -0.63 -2.70 6.28
C ALA A 198 -1.23 -2.09 7.56
N LEU A 199 -0.55 -2.20 8.71
CA LEU A 199 -1.04 -1.62 9.97
C LEU A 199 -0.97 -0.08 9.96
N ALA A 200 0.06 0.50 9.34
CA ALA A 200 0.17 1.94 9.11
C ALA A 200 -0.91 2.44 8.16
N ALA A 201 -1.11 1.76 7.03
CA ALA A 201 -2.18 2.06 6.08
C ALA A 201 -3.56 2.11 6.75
N LEU A 202 -3.91 1.08 7.53
CA LEU A 202 -5.18 1.02 8.25
C LEU A 202 -5.30 2.16 9.27
N THR A 203 -4.24 2.40 10.05
CA THR A 203 -4.24 3.44 11.10
C THR A 203 -4.37 4.85 10.50
N LEU A 204 -3.67 5.13 9.39
CA LEU A 204 -3.73 6.42 8.70
C LEU A 204 -5.10 6.63 8.03
N CYS A 205 -5.69 5.57 7.46
CA CYS A 205 -7.06 5.62 6.95
C CYS A 205 -8.07 5.92 8.07
N ASP A 206 -7.93 5.29 9.25
CA ASP A 206 -8.80 5.58 10.40
C ASP A 206 -8.59 7.00 10.94
N ALA A 207 -7.34 7.48 10.96
CA ALA A 207 -7.02 8.85 11.35
C ALA A 207 -7.71 9.86 10.44
N PHE A 208 -7.60 9.66 9.12
CA PHE A 208 -8.28 10.50 8.12
C PHE A 208 -9.80 10.42 8.23
N GLN A 209 -10.35 9.20 8.35
CA GLN A 209 -11.78 8.97 8.43
C GLN A 209 -12.40 9.57 9.70
N SER A 210 -11.66 9.61 10.81
CA SER A 210 -12.11 10.24 12.06
C SER A 210 -12.32 11.76 11.93
N GLY A 211 -11.72 12.40 10.91
CA GLY A 211 -11.83 13.83 10.65
C GLY A 211 -11.04 14.72 11.61
N GLY A 212 -10.09 14.14 12.36
CA GLY A 212 -9.18 14.85 13.26
C GLY A 212 -7.91 15.33 12.56
N THR A 213 -6.87 15.60 13.36
CA THR A 213 -5.60 16.23 12.96
C THR A 213 -4.63 15.34 12.18
N MET A 214 -4.92 14.04 11.99
CA MET A 214 -3.96 13.00 11.58
C MET A 214 -2.87 12.66 12.62
N GLU A 215 -2.81 13.33 13.77
CA GLU A 215 -1.85 13.00 14.83
C GLU A 215 -2.14 11.61 15.41
N ILE A 216 -1.11 10.77 15.53
CA ILE A 216 -1.19 9.45 16.15
C ILE A 216 -0.23 9.40 17.33
N ARG A 217 -0.74 9.14 18.53
CA ARG A 217 0.05 9.12 19.78
C ARG A 217 0.15 7.74 20.40
N PHE A 218 1.33 7.44 20.91
CA PHE A 218 1.67 6.17 21.55
C PHE A 218 1.86 6.31 23.07
N ASP A 219 1.74 7.51 23.62
CA ASP A 219 1.92 7.85 25.04
C ASP A 219 0.61 8.16 25.78
N ARG A 220 -0.53 7.99 25.09
CA ARG A 220 -1.84 8.35 25.63
C ARG A 220 -2.47 7.22 26.42
N LYS A 221 -3.09 7.60 27.54
CA LYS A 221 -3.79 6.66 28.40
C LYS A 221 -4.99 6.07 27.68
N ALA A 222 -5.15 4.76 27.77
CA ALA A 222 -6.30 4.04 27.24
C ALA A 222 -6.97 3.24 28.36
N ARG A 223 -8.31 3.29 28.43
CA ARG A 223 -9.11 2.55 29.40
C ARG A 223 -10.01 1.54 28.70
N ILE A 224 -10.00 0.30 29.18
CA ILE A 224 -10.93 -0.75 28.75
C ILE A 224 -11.67 -1.33 29.96
N VAL A 225 -12.76 -2.06 29.72
CA VAL A 225 -13.43 -2.87 30.74
C VAL A 225 -13.18 -4.34 30.42
N HIS A 226 -12.34 -4.99 31.23
CA HIS A 226 -11.96 -6.40 31.04
C HIS A 226 -12.45 -7.24 32.22
N LYS A 227 -13.32 -8.23 31.96
CA LYS A 227 -13.91 -9.10 33.01
C LYS A 227 -14.62 -8.29 34.11
N GLY A 228 -15.33 -7.24 33.71
CA GLY A 228 -16.07 -6.35 34.62
C GLY A 228 -15.22 -5.32 35.35
N ASN A 229 -13.88 -5.39 35.24
CA ASN A 229 -12.98 -4.47 35.90
C ASN A 229 -12.41 -3.45 34.90
N PRO A 230 -12.32 -2.16 35.27
CA PRO A 230 -11.59 -1.19 34.47
C PRO A 230 -10.10 -1.52 34.48
N LEU A 231 -9.48 -1.47 33.32
CA LEU A 231 -8.05 -1.64 33.13
C LEU A 231 -7.51 -0.41 32.40
N ASP A 232 -6.52 0.24 33.01
CA ASP A 232 -5.87 1.44 32.48
C ASP A 232 -4.50 1.08 31.92
N PHE A 233 -4.22 1.56 30.71
CA PHE A 233 -2.92 1.50 30.06
C PHE A 233 -2.33 2.92 30.01
N PRO A 234 -1.04 3.10 30.30
CA PRO A 234 -0.40 4.41 30.21
C PRO A 234 -0.23 4.90 28.76
N GLY A 235 -0.16 3.98 27.80
CA GLY A 235 0.21 4.18 26.41
C GLY A 235 0.78 2.87 25.86
N HIS A 236 1.26 2.85 24.62
CA HIS A 236 2.04 1.76 24.03
C HIS A 236 3.17 1.31 24.98
N PRO A 237 3.56 0.02 25.04
CA PRO A 237 4.61 -0.41 25.97
C PRO A 237 5.96 0.31 25.78
N GLU A 238 6.27 0.77 24.57
CA GLU A 238 7.46 1.60 24.31
C GLU A 238 7.30 3.06 24.71
N MET A 239 6.06 3.53 24.95
CA MET A 239 5.71 4.96 25.18
C MET A 239 6.24 5.91 24.09
N ALA A 240 6.58 5.34 22.94
CA ALA A 240 7.22 5.98 21.79
C ALA A 240 6.60 5.41 20.51
N VAL A 241 6.82 6.08 19.38
CA VAL A 241 6.53 5.50 18.06
C VAL A 241 7.26 4.15 17.96
N PRO A 242 6.53 3.05 17.71
CA PRO A 242 7.07 1.69 17.77
C PRO A 242 8.34 1.56 16.94
N ALA A 243 9.35 0.90 17.51
CA ALA A 243 10.64 0.74 16.86
C ALA A 243 10.54 0.06 15.49
N SER A 244 9.63 -0.92 15.32
CA SER A 244 9.36 -1.55 14.04
C SER A 244 8.79 -0.59 12.99
N LEU A 245 7.90 0.32 13.41
CA LEU A 245 7.33 1.36 12.54
C LEU A 245 8.36 2.43 12.17
N ARG A 246 9.24 2.84 13.11
CA ARG A 246 10.37 3.74 12.81
C ARG A 246 11.34 3.12 11.81
N ARG A 247 11.63 1.82 11.97
CA ARG A 247 12.46 1.05 11.03
C ARG A 247 11.83 1.03 9.64
N PHE A 248 10.55 0.68 9.54
CA PHE A 248 9.82 0.72 8.26
C PHE A 248 9.78 2.13 7.65
N GLY A 249 9.53 3.17 8.44
CA GLY A 249 9.55 4.56 7.97
C GLY A 249 10.85 4.89 7.25
N ARG A 250 12.00 4.53 7.83
CA ARG A 250 13.32 4.77 7.21
C ARG A 250 13.47 4.08 5.85
N THR A 251 12.94 2.87 5.67
CA THR A 251 13.05 2.15 4.39
C THR A 251 12.24 2.80 3.28
N VAL A 252 11.19 3.55 3.63
CA VAL A 252 10.38 4.34 2.68
C VAL A 252 10.74 5.83 2.67
N GLY A 253 11.86 6.21 3.30
CA GLY A 253 12.38 7.59 3.29
C GLY A 253 11.67 8.56 4.23
N VAL A 254 10.88 8.07 5.19
CA VAL A 254 10.12 8.89 6.14
C VAL A 254 10.61 8.67 7.57
N VAL A 255 11.05 9.74 8.23
CA VAL A 255 11.40 9.69 9.66
C VAL A 255 10.16 9.99 10.48
N VAL A 256 9.67 9.01 11.23
CA VAL A 256 8.52 9.15 12.14
C VAL A 256 8.96 9.27 13.59
N GLY A 257 8.28 10.12 14.36
CA GLY A 257 8.66 10.44 15.74
C GLY A 257 9.89 11.34 15.85
N ALA A 258 10.15 12.15 14.83
CA ALA A 258 11.24 13.13 14.83
C ALA A 258 10.85 14.39 15.61
N GLU A 259 9.61 14.87 15.42
CA GLU A 259 9.09 16.04 16.12
C GLU A 259 8.75 15.73 17.59
N ASP A 260 8.13 14.58 17.84
CA ASP A 260 7.89 14.02 19.18
C ASP A 260 8.10 12.51 19.13
N HIS A 261 9.05 11.98 19.89
CA HIS A 261 9.31 10.54 19.95
C HIS A 261 8.08 9.69 20.32
N ALA A 262 7.08 10.28 20.98
CA ALA A 262 5.84 9.64 21.43
C ALA A 262 4.69 9.71 20.40
N ALA A 263 4.86 10.43 19.29
CA ALA A 263 3.79 10.67 18.34
C ALA A 263 4.27 10.66 16.89
N ILE A 264 3.35 10.40 15.98
CA ILE A 264 3.48 10.72 14.57
C ILE A 264 2.73 12.03 14.38
N SER A 265 3.45 13.09 14.02
CA SER A 265 2.82 14.39 13.78
C SER A 265 1.97 14.38 12.51
N PRO A 266 1.04 15.33 12.31
CA PRO A 266 0.25 15.41 11.09
C PRO A 266 1.09 15.46 9.80
N ARG A 267 2.27 16.08 9.86
CA ARG A 267 3.20 16.14 8.73
C ARG A 267 3.84 14.79 8.47
N GLU A 268 4.38 14.15 9.51
CA GLU A 268 4.97 12.82 9.39
C GLU A 268 3.93 11.77 8.93
N ALA A 269 2.69 11.89 9.40
CA ALA A 269 1.57 11.04 8.99
C ALA A 269 1.28 11.18 7.50
N ARG A 270 1.23 12.41 6.98
CA ARG A 270 1.04 12.69 5.54
C ARG A 270 2.18 12.11 4.70
N ASP A 271 3.43 12.37 5.09
CA ASP A 271 4.61 11.91 4.37
C ASP A 271 4.63 10.37 4.35
N LEU A 272 4.33 9.72 5.48
CA LEU A 272 4.19 8.27 5.56
C LEU A 272 3.03 7.76 4.68
N PHE A 273 1.88 8.43 4.70
CA PHE A 273 0.70 8.01 3.91
C PHE A 273 1.01 7.98 2.41
N LEU A 274 1.67 9.02 1.90
CA LEU A 274 2.11 9.07 0.49
C LEU A 274 3.17 8.01 0.15
N ALA A 275 4.08 7.75 1.08
CA ALA A 275 5.16 6.78 0.88
C ALA A 275 4.64 5.33 0.82
N ILE A 276 3.65 4.99 1.65
CA ILE A 276 3.17 3.60 1.78
C ILE A 276 2.01 3.24 0.83
N THR A 277 1.33 4.24 0.26
CA THR A 277 0.25 4.00 -0.70
C THR A 277 0.83 3.48 -2.01
N PRO A 278 0.44 2.27 -2.47
CA PRO A 278 0.90 1.72 -3.73
C PRO A 278 0.43 2.60 -4.89
N MET A 279 1.39 3.07 -5.69
CA MET A 279 1.15 3.89 -6.87
C MET A 279 2.25 3.60 -7.88
N PRO A 280 1.92 3.29 -9.15
CA PRO A 280 2.89 3.33 -10.24
C PRO A 280 3.52 4.72 -10.35
N ASP A 281 4.75 4.81 -10.86
CA ASP A 281 5.51 6.07 -10.90
C ASP A 281 4.81 7.19 -11.68
N ALA A 282 4.14 6.85 -12.76
CA ALA A 282 3.34 7.79 -13.54
C ALA A 282 2.19 8.38 -12.70
N LEU A 283 1.42 7.52 -12.02
CA LEU A 283 0.36 7.96 -11.10
C LEU A 283 0.94 8.79 -9.96
N ARG A 284 2.05 8.36 -9.34
CA ARG A 284 2.72 9.09 -8.26
C ARG A 284 3.08 10.52 -8.70
N THR A 285 3.62 10.67 -9.91
CA THR A 285 3.94 11.98 -10.49
C THR A 285 2.68 12.84 -10.64
N ARG A 286 1.58 12.29 -11.14
CA ARG A 286 0.30 13.03 -11.25
C ARG A 286 -0.31 13.37 -9.90
N VAL A 287 -0.15 12.50 -8.89
CA VAL A 287 -0.59 12.78 -7.52
C VAL A 287 0.19 13.96 -6.94
N HIS A 288 1.51 14.02 -7.12
CA HIS A 288 2.31 15.18 -6.73
C HIS A 288 1.86 16.47 -7.43
N ASP A 289 1.63 16.44 -8.76
CA ASP A 289 1.06 17.57 -9.50
C ASP A 289 -0.31 18.00 -8.94
N ALA A 290 -1.18 17.05 -8.64
CA ALA A 290 -2.51 17.34 -8.11
C ALA A 290 -2.48 17.96 -6.72
N ILE A 291 -1.52 17.57 -5.87
CA ILE A 291 -1.31 18.15 -4.55
C ILE A 291 -0.77 19.57 -4.69
N GLU A 292 0.29 19.77 -5.48
CA GLU A 292 1.00 21.04 -5.59
C GLU A 292 0.20 22.10 -6.37
N ASN A 293 -0.41 21.70 -7.49
CA ASN A 293 -0.98 22.63 -8.45
C ASN A 293 -2.52 22.68 -8.43
N ARG A 294 -3.19 21.66 -7.88
CA ARG A 294 -4.66 21.57 -7.88
C ARG A 294 -5.28 21.59 -6.48
N GLY A 295 -4.46 21.67 -5.43
CA GLY A 295 -4.90 21.81 -4.04
C GLY A 295 -5.64 20.59 -3.50
N ILE A 296 -5.40 19.39 -4.04
CA ILE A 296 -6.00 18.16 -3.51
C ILE A 296 -5.21 17.70 -2.28
N ALA A 297 -5.90 17.45 -1.17
CA ALA A 297 -5.27 16.92 0.04
C ALA A 297 -4.68 15.52 -0.23
N PRO A 298 -3.39 15.28 0.09
CA PRO A 298 -2.75 13.99 -0.12
C PRO A 298 -3.44 12.84 0.63
N GLU A 299 -3.89 13.10 1.86
CA GLU A 299 -4.58 12.12 2.71
C GLU A 299 -5.85 11.60 2.04
N ARG A 300 -6.56 12.47 1.31
CA ARG A 300 -7.77 12.11 0.55
C ARG A 300 -7.44 11.17 -0.60
N ILE A 301 -6.41 11.47 -1.39
CA ILE A 301 -5.97 10.60 -2.50
C ILE A 301 -5.55 9.23 -1.96
N CYS A 302 -4.69 9.22 -0.94
CA CYS A 302 -4.19 7.99 -0.34
C CYS A 302 -5.30 7.16 0.29
N PHE A 303 -6.26 7.79 1.00
CA PHE A 303 -7.43 7.11 1.52
C PHE A 303 -8.26 6.48 0.41
N LEU A 304 -8.55 7.21 -0.67
CA LEU A 304 -9.39 6.73 -1.78
C LEU A 304 -8.75 5.52 -2.50
N LEU A 305 -7.42 5.50 -2.62
CA LEU A 305 -6.67 4.36 -3.18
C LEU A 305 -6.64 3.17 -2.22
N LEU A 306 -6.29 3.37 -0.95
CA LEU A 306 -6.19 2.27 0.03
C LEU A 306 -7.55 1.68 0.40
N SER A 307 -8.62 2.48 0.39
CA SER A 307 -10.00 2.01 0.58
C SER A 307 -10.62 1.44 -0.70
N GLN A 308 -9.88 1.45 -1.82
CA GLN A 308 -10.32 0.96 -3.13
C GLN A 308 -11.63 1.61 -3.61
N VAL A 309 -11.88 2.86 -3.20
CA VAL A 309 -12.98 3.68 -3.74
C VAL A 309 -12.68 4.04 -5.19
N TRP A 310 -11.43 4.39 -5.46
CA TRP A 310 -10.86 4.50 -6.79
C TRP A 310 -9.63 3.60 -6.86
N ARG A 311 -9.50 2.85 -7.95
CA ARG A 311 -8.30 2.05 -8.23
C ARG A 311 -7.23 2.92 -8.85
N GLU A 312 -6.00 2.42 -8.90
CA GLU A 312 -4.83 3.13 -9.39
C GLU A 312 -5.03 3.67 -10.81
N ILE A 313 -5.45 2.81 -11.75
CA ILE A 313 -5.74 3.22 -13.14
C ILE A 313 -6.93 4.19 -13.25
N GLU A 314 -7.93 4.03 -12.39
CA GLU A 314 -9.12 4.90 -12.39
C GLU A 314 -8.73 6.29 -11.88
N MET A 315 -7.94 6.36 -10.80
CA MET A 315 -7.38 7.58 -10.25
C MET A 315 -6.45 8.27 -11.25
N ASP A 316 -5.57 7.52 -11.91
CA ASP A 316 -4.66 8.04 -12.93
C ASP A 316 -5.44 8.68 -14.08
N TYR A 317 -6.48 8.00 -14.58
CA TYR A 317 -7.38 8.57 -15.59
C TYR A 317 -8.06 9.86 -15.10
N LEU A 318 -8.60 9.89 -13.87
CA LEU A 318 -9.24 11.08 -13.31
C LEU A 318 -8.26 12.26 -13.20
N LEU A 319 -7.04 12.02 -12.72
CA LEU A 319 -6.02 13.06 -12.57
C LEU A 319 -5.45 13.52 -13.93
N ALA A 320 -5.35 12.62 -14.91
CA ALA A 320 -4.84 12.94 -16.23
C ALA A 320 -5.84 13.76 -17.06
N THR A 321 -7.12 13.38 -17.05
CA THR A 321 -8.07 13.82 -18.09
C THR A 321 -8.98 14.97 -17.70
N THR A 322 -8.95 15.43 -16.44
CA THR A 322 -9.85 16.51 -16.01
C THR A 322 -9.26 17.45 -14.95
N GLY A 323 -9.64 18.73 -15.06
CA GLY A 323 -9.50 19.72 -13.99
C GLY A 323 -10.53 19.57 -12.87
N ARG A 324 -11.55 18.71 -13.03
CA ARG A 324 -12.62 18.47 -12.03
C ARG A 324 -12.26 17.43 -10.98
N ALA A 325 -11.07 16.83 -11.05
CA ALA A 325 -10.63 15.83 -10.09
C ALA A 325 -10.78 16.27 -8.62
N PRO A 326 -10.44 17.52 -8.21
CA PRO A 326 -10.64 17.95 -6.82
C PRO A 326 -12.11 17.83 -6.35
N SER A 327 -13.06 18.17 -7.22
CA SER A 327 -14.51 18.04 -6.94
C SER A 327 -14.92 16.57 -6.86
N ILE A 328 -14.54 15.75 -7.85
CA ILE A 328 -14.86 14.32 -7.92
C ILE A 328 -14.35 13.58 -6.67
N LEU A 329 -13.07 13.79 -6.31
CA LEU A 329 -12.45 13.16 -5.13
C LEU A 329 -13.01 13.71 -3.81
N SER A 330 -13.73 14.83 -3.84
CA SER A 330 -14.47 15.40 -2.71
C SER A 330 -15.92 14.93 -2.63
N GLY A 331 -16.34 14.03 -3.53
CA GLY A 331 -17.70 13.50 -3.57
C GLY A 331 -18.62 14.13 -4.60
N GLY A 332 -18.02 14.84 -5.56
CA GLY A 332 -18.64 15.40 -6.75
C GLY A 332 -19.50 16.63 -6.50
N ALA A 333 -19.93 17.24 -7.60
CA ALA A 333 -20.79 18.42 -7.62
C ALA A 333 -22.13 18.15 -6.92
N ASP A 334 -22.67 19.22 -6.32
CA ASP A 334 -23.99 19.21 -5.70
C ASP A 334 -25.06 18.84 -6.74
N TRP A 335 -26.12 18.16 -6.31
CA TRP A 335 -27.23 17.74 -7.18
C TRP A 335 -27.98 18.91 -7.82
N THR A 336 -27.86 20.11 -7.24
CA THR A 336 -28.40 21.35 -7.78
C THR A 336 -27.63 21.86 -9.01
N ASP A 337 -26.32 21.62 -9.10
CA ASP A 337 -25.53 21.93 -10.30
C ASP A 337 -25.52 20.74 -11.26
N ARG A 338 -26.62 20.63 -12.02
CA ARG A 338 -26.83 19.53 -12.96
C ARG A 338 -25.76 19.45 -14.04
N PHE A 339 -25.24 20.59 -14.51
CA PHE A 339 -24.24 20.61 -15.58
C PHE A 339 -22.88 20.14 -15.09
N ALA A 340 -22.43 20.63 -13.93
CA ALA A 340 -21.18 20.16 -13.33
C ALA A 340 -21.27 18.66 -13.00
N ARG A 341 -22.41 18.23 -12.42
CA ARG A 341 -22.62 16.82 -12.08
C ARG A 341 -22.60 15.93 -13.32
N GLN A 342 -23.28 16.31 -14.40
CA GLN A 342 -23.28 15.54 -15.64
C GLN A 342 -21.88 15.43 -16.25
N ALA A 343 -21.11 16.52 -16.24
CA ALA A 343 -19.73 16.52 -16.72
C ALA A 343 -18.82 15.60 -15.89
N GLU A 344 -18.95 15.64 -14.56
CA GLU A 344 -18.20 14.76 -13.66
C GLU A 344 -18.61 13.29 -13.79
N SER A 345 -19.90 13.00 -13.90
CA SER A 345 -20.39 11.64 -14.17
C SER A 345 -19.79 11.08 -15.46
N GLU A 346 -19.68 11.87 -16.51
CA GLU A 346 -19.09 11.41 -17.78
C GLU A 346 -17.62 10.99 -17.63
N ILE A 347 -16.84 11.78 -16.91
CA ILE A 347 -15.44 11.47 -16.63
C ILE A 347 -15.33 10.22 -15.74
N CYS A 348 -16.17 10.14 -14.70
CA CYS A 348 -16.21 8.99 -13.79
C CYS A 348 -16.61 7.69 -14.52
N ARG A 349 -17.53 7.74 -15.49
CA ARG A 349 -17.86 6.58 -16.34
C ARG A 349 -16.65 6.11 -17.10
N GLY A 350 -15.86 7.04 -17.64
CA GLY A 350 -14.62 6.71 -18.32
C GLY A 350 -13.61 6.01 -17.41
N ALA A 351 -13.38 6.57 -16.22
CA ALA A 351 -12.52 5.95 -15.21
C ALA A 351 -12.98 4.53 -14.86
N VAL A 352 -14.26 4.34 -14.50
CA VAL A 352 -14.80 3.04 -14.07
C VAL A 352 -14.73 2.01 -15.20
N THR A 353 -15.12 2.36 -16.42
CA THR A 353 -15.12 1.42 -17.56
C THR A 353 -13.71 0.98 -17.93
N VAL A 354 -12.74 1.91 -17.98
CA VAL A 354 -11.32 1.57 -18.16
C VAL A 354 -10.83 0.67 -17.04
N GLY A 355 -11.15 0.99 -15.78
CA GLY A 355 -10.75 0.16 -14.63
C GLY A 355 -11.33 -1.25 -14.68
N MET A 356 -12.56 -1.41 -15.19
CA MET A 356 -13.14 -2.73 -15.44
C MET A 356 -12.41 -3.47 -16.58
N LEU A 357 -12.08 -2.78 -17.68
CA LEU A 357 -11.37 -3.38 -18.82
C LEU A 357 -9.99 -3.86 -18.40
N PHE A 358 -9.24 -3.02 -17.68
CA PHE A 358 -7.91 -3.35 -17.18
C PHE A 358 -7.91 -4.62 -16.33
N ARG A 359 -8.86 -4.76 -15.40
CA ARG A 359 -9.01 -6.00 -14.62
C ARG A 359 -9.21 -7.22 -15.51
N ARG A 360 -10.04 -7.10 -16.54
CA ARG A 360 -10.35 -8.22 -17.42
C ARG A 360 -9.15 -8.60 -18.28
N LEU A 361 -8.41 -7.61 -18.78
CA LEU A 361 -7.17 -7.81 -19.52
C LEU A 361 -6.09 -8.44 -18.64
N ASN A 362 -5.93 -7.94 -17.41
CA ASN A 362 -4.83 -8.31 -16.52
C ASN A 362 -5.08 -9.60 -15.73
N ALA A 363 -6.32 -10.13 -15.75
CA ALA A 363 -6.66 -11.38 -15.09
C ALA A 363 -6.11 -12.60 -15.84
N THR A 364 -5.50 -13.54 -15.12
CA THR A 364 -5.10 -14.84 -15.67
C THR A 364 -6.29 -15.79 -15.66
N ASP A 365 -7.07 -15.80 -16.73
CA ASP A 365 -8.29 -16.62 -16.83
C ASP A 365 -7.94 -18.10 -17.12
N ASN A 366 -7.62 -18.89 -16.08
CA ASN A 366 -7.37 -20.34 -16.20
C ASN A 366 -8.67 -21.15 -16.37
N ALA A 367 -9.60 -20.71 -17.22
CA ALA A 367 -10.83 -21.44 -17.49
C ALA A 367 -10.63 -22.66 -18.41
N ASN A 368 -9.49 -22.76 -19.11
CA ASN A 368 -9.24 -23.80 -20.13
C ASN A 368 -8.23 -24.90 -19.72
N GLY A 369 -7.81 -25.00 -18.46
CA GLY A 369 -6.84 -26.00 -18.01
C GLY A 369 -7.48 -27.15 -17.23
N GLY A 370 -7.70 -28.29 -17.89
CA GLY A 370 -8.00 -29.55 -17.19
C GLY A 370 -6.78 -30.01 -16.38
N SER A 371 -6.74 -29.72 -15.09
CA SER A 371 -5.92 -30.44 -14.10
C SER A 371 -6.32 -30.04 -12.67
N GLU A 372 -6.15 -30.96 -11.73
CA GLU A 372 -6.39 -30.86 -10.27
C GLU A 372 -5.45 -29.85 -9.56
N VAL A 373 -5.30 -28.64 -10.08
CA VAL A 373 -4.55 -27.58 -9.38
C VAL A 373 -5.54 -26.71 -8.63
N VAL A 374 -5.41 -26.69 -7.31
CA VAL A 374 -6.15 -25.81 -6.40
C VAL A 374 -6.10 -24.39 -6.96
N ARG A 375 -7.28 -23.83 -7.24
CA ARG A 375 -7.43 -22.46 -7.75
C ARG A 375 -6.97 -21.46 -6.69
N VAL A 376 -5.70 -21.04 -6.76
CA VAL A 376 -5.26 -19.80 -6.11
C VAL A 376 -5.57 -18.66 -7.09
N VAL A 377 -6.80 -18.14 -6.99
CA VAL A 377 -7.34 -17.12 -7.91
C VAL A 377 -6.74 -15.74 -7.64
N GLU A 378 -6.13 -15.52 -6.48
CA GLU A 378 -6.03 -14.16 -5.93
C GLU A 378 -4.81 -13.34 -6.38
N ASP A 379 -3.73 -13.93 -6.92
CA ASP A 379 -2.47 -13.17 -7.12
C ASP A 379 -1.80 -13.30 -8.50
N ARG A 380 -2.39 -14.02 -9.46
CA ARG A 380 -1.79 -14.10 -10.81
C ARG A 380 -2.38 -13.01 -11.72
N THR A 381 -1.54 -12.05 -12.07
CA THR A 381 -1.83 -11.04 -13.09
C THR A 381 -0.91 -11.23 -14.30
N LYS A 382 -1.35 -10.76 -15.48
CA LYS A 382 -0.56 -10.83 -16.71
C LYS A 382 0.56 -9.76 -16.77
N GLY A 383 0.62 -8.85 -15.80
CA GLY A 383 1.62 -7.78 -15.76
C GLY A 383 1.38 -6.68 -16.79
N ILE A 384 0.12 -6.45 -17.19
CA ILE A 384 -0.22 -5.42 -18.18
C ILE A 384 0.06 -4.03 -17.60
N ALA A 385 0.80 -3.23 -18.36
CA ALA A 385 1.06 -1.83 -18.03
C ALA A 385 0.06 -0.91 -18.75
N TRP A 386 -0.14 0.29 -18.20
CA TRP A 386 -0.99 1.30 -18.80
C TRP A 386 -0.30 2.68 -18.80
N ASP A 387 -0.75 3.53 -19.72
CA ASP A 387 -0.37 4.94 -19.80
C ASP A 387 -1.59 5.80 -20.14
N ALA A 388 -1.71 6.97 -19.50
CA ALA A 388 -2.85 7.88 -19.65
C ALA A 388 -2.50 9.06 -20.56
N HIS A 389 -3.31 9.23 -21.61
CA HIS A 389 -3.18 10.30 -22.62
C HIS A 389 -4.15 11.43 -22.31
N PRO A 390 -3.69 12.52 -21.66
CA PRO A 390 -4.58 13.59 -21.19
C PRO A 390 -5.27 14.33 -22.33
N ASP A 391 -4.56 14.56 -23.44
CA ASP A 391 -5.03 15.41 -24.56
C ASP A 391 -6.22 14.83 -25.32
N VAL A 392 -6.40 13.51 -25.26
CA VAL A 392 -7.45 12.78 -26.00
C VAL A 392 -8.37 11.98 -25.08
N ALA A 393 -8.18 12.09 -23.76
CA ALA A 393 -8.87 11.32 -22.74
C ALA A 393 -8.91 9.82 -23.07
N ALA A 394 -7.72 9.22 -23.17
CA ALA A 394 -7.53 7.83 -23.56
C ALA A 394 -6.49 7.12 -22.68
N ILE A 395 -6.48 5.79 -22.73
CA ILE A 395 -5.52 4.94 -22.01
C ILE A 395 -4.92 3.94 -22.98
N THR A 396 -3.60 3.86 -23.04
CA THR A 396 -2.87 2.80 -23.75
C THR A 396 -2.57 1.66 -22.78
N PHE A 397 -2.87 0.43 -23.20
CA PHE A 397 -2.43 -0.80 -22.57
C PHE A 397 -1.27 -1.41 -23.36
N THR A 398 -0.23 -1.88 -22.67
CA THR A 398 0.95 -2.52 -23.25
C THR A 398 1.25 -3.84 -22.56
N GLY A 399 1.89 -4.78 -23.28
CA GLY A 399 2.17 -6.13 -22.77
C GLY A 399 0.95 -7.04 -22.86
N LEU A 400 0.09 -6.78 -23.85
CA LEU A 400 -1.04 -7.65 -24.16
C LEU A 400 -0.53 -8.87 -24.95
N ASP A 401 -1.11 -10.04 -24.71
CA ASP A 401 -0.73 -11.24 -25.47
C ASP A 401 -1.35 -11.17 -26.89
N PRO A 402 -0.53 -11.15 -27.96
CA PRO A 402 -1.01 -11.11 -29.34
C PRO A 402 -1.62 -12.45 -29.81
N ALA A 403 -1.72 -13.46 -28.94
CA ALA A 403 -2.52 -14.67 -29.18
C ALA A 403 -3.90 -14.63 -28.49
N ASP A 404 -4.07 -13.79 -27.47
CA ASP A 404 -5.32 -13.71 -26.71
C ASP A 404 -6.28 -12.65 -27.29
N PRO A 405 -7.55 -13.01 -27.54
CA PRO A 405 -8.52 -12.04 -28.05
C PRO A 405 -8.79 -10.94 -27.02
N ILE A 406 -8.89 -9.70 -27.51
CA ILE A 406 -9.28 -8.56 -26.67
C ILE A 406 -10.72 -8.78 -26.17
N PRO A 407 -10.96 -8.76 -24.84
CA PRO A 407 -12.28 -8.98 -24.27
C PRO A 407 -13.27 -7.93 -24.73
N TRP A 408 -14.57 -8.24 -24.62
CA TRP A 408 -15.66 -7.30 -24.88
C TRP A 408 -15.79 -6.84 -26.33
N THR A 409 -15.27 -7.65 -27.25
CA THR A 409 -15.42 -7.44 -28.69
C THR A 409 -15.98 -8.69 -29.36
N PHE A 410 -16.61 -8.49 -30.53
CA PHE A 410 -16.82 -9.56 -31.49
C PHE A 410 -15.73 -9.44 -32.56
N GLY A 411 -14.67 -10.25 -32.45
CA GLY A 411 -13.69 -10.42 -33.52
C GLY A 411 -12.60 -9.35 -33.63
N THR A 412 -12.22 -8.66 -32.53
CA THR A 412 -11.00 -7.84 -32.55
C THR A 412 -9.78 -8.75 -32.52
N PRO A 413 -8.83 -8.60 -33.47
CA PRO A 413 -7.60 -9.38 -33.44
C PRO A 413 -6.84 -9.06 -32.16
N ALA A 414 -6.16 -10.07 -31.63
CA ALA A 414 -5.22 -9.89 -30.56
C ALA A 414 -4.17 -8.83 -30.93
N ALA A 415 -3.76 -8.02 -29.96
CA ALA A 415 -2.86 -6.89 -30.16
C ALA A 415 -1.90 -6.83 -28.97
N ASP A 416 -0.67 -6.40 -29.20
CA ASP A 416 0.32 -6.15 -28.13
C ASP A 416 0.08 -4.78 -27.45
N ILE A 417 -0.40 -3.81 -28.22
CA ILE A 417 -0.67 -2.44 -27.77
C ILE A 417 -2.08 -2.03 -28.20
N LEU A 418 -2.88 -1.57 -27.23
CA LEU A 418 -4.26 -1.13 -27.44
C LEU A 418 -4.50 0.21 -26.75
N THR A 419 -4.88 1.24 -27.50
CA THR A 419 -5.35 2.51 -26.97
C THR A 419 -6.87 2.60 -26.97
N VAL A 420 -7.43 2.86 -25.80
CA VAL A 420 -8.86 2.83 -25.54
C VAL A 420 -9.37 4.22 -25.18
N PHE A 421 -10.47 4.61 -25.82
CA PHE A 421 -11.17 5.87 -25.65
C PHE A 421 -12.53 5.60 -24.99
N PRO A 422 -12.66 5.73 -23.67
CA PRO A 422 -13.93 5.49 -23.01
C PRO A 422 -14.93 6.61 -23.29
N ARG A 423 -16.17 6.26 -23.65
CA ARG A 423 -17.26 7.18 -23.98
C ARG A 423 -18.61 6.60 -23.53
N SER A 424 -19.55 7.44 -23.09
CA SER A 424 -20.93 6.98 -22.84
C SER A 424 -21.73 6.78 -24.14
N THR A 425 -21.41 7.55 -25.18
CA THR A 425 -22.07 7.53 -26.48
C THR A 425 -21.06 7.64 -27.62
N ILE A 426 -21.43 7.13 -28.80
CA ILE A 426 -20.61 7.21 -30.01
C ILE A 426 -21.37 8.04 -31.04
N ASP A 427 -20.74 9.10 -31.53
CA ASP A 427 -21.18 9.86 -32.70
C ASP A 427 -20.03 9.97 -33.73
N ALA A 428 -20.32 10.60 -34.87
CA ALA A 428 -19.36 10.72 -35.97
C ALA A 428 -18.17 11.64 -35.63
N ASP A 429 -18.36 12.62 -34.76
CA ASP A 429 -17.32 13.58 -34.37
C ASP A 429 -16.32 12.89 -33.44
N VAL A 430 -16.81 12.17 -32.43
CA VAL A 430 -16.01 11.34 -31.53
C VAL A 430 -15.18 10.32 -32.31
N LEU A 431 -15.77 9.65 -33.31
CA LEU A 431 -15.03 8.69 -34.13
C LEU A 431 -13.94 9.36 -34.96
N SER A 432 -14.19 10.55 -35.48
CA SER A 432 -13.21 11.31 -36.26
C SER A 432 -12.03 11.76 -35.39
N GLU A 433 -12.31 12.20 -34.15
CA GLU A 433 -11.28 12.52 -33.16
C GLU A 433 -10.41 11.31 -32.82
N ILE A 434 -11.03 10.15 -32.59
CA ILE A 434 -10.29 8.91 -32.29
C ILE A 434 -9.39 8.52 -33.47
N VAL A 435 -9.90 8.57 -34.70
CA VAL A 435 -9.11 8.26 -35.90
C VAL A 435 -7.92 9.22 -36.04
N ALA A 436 -8.13 10.51 -35.77
CA ALA A 436 -7.10 11.54 -35.88
C ALA A 436 -6.08 11.56 -34.72
N ALA A 437 -6.40 10.97 -33.56
CA ALA A 437 -5.53 10.98 -32.39
C ALA A 437 -4.16 10.35 -32.66
N ASP A 438 -3.07 11.06 -32.36
CA ASP A 438 -1.70 10.52 -32.49
C ASP A 438 -1.34 9.72 -31.23
N VAL A 439 -1.75 8.46 -31.19
CA VAL A 439 -1.56 7.54 -30.06
C VAL A 439 -1.07 6.18 -30.54
N PRO A 440 -0.29 5.45 -29.73
CA PRO A 440 0.27 4.16 -30.15
C PRO A 440 -0.78 3.04 -30.22
N GLY A 441 -0.48 2.03 -31.04
CA GLY A 441 -1.21 0.76 -31.08
C GLY A 441 -2.60 0.82 -31.75
N ASN A 442 -3.34 -0.27 -31.60
CA ASN A 442 -4.70 -0.38 -32.12
C ASN A 442 -5.64 0.55 -31.35
N LYS A 443 -6.63 1.13 -32.02
CA LYS A 443 -7.56 2.08 -31.41
C LYS A 443 -8.92 1.42 -31.17
N ALA A 444 -9.48 1.64 -29.98
CA ALA A 444 -10.81 1.16 -29.66
C ALA A 444 -11.62 2.18 -28.86
N VAL A 445 -12.90 2.32 -29.17
CA VAL A 445 -13.86 3.05 -28.35
C VAL A 445 -14.50 2.10 -27.34
N LEU A 446 -14.46 2.46 -26.05
CA LEU A 446 -15.04 1.66 -24.96
C LEU A 446 -16.35 2.28 -24.51
N VAL A 447 -17.43 1.52 -24.60
CA VAL A 447 -18.78 2.01 -24.31
C VAL A 447 -19.57 1.06 -23.42
N PRO A 448 -20.61 1.56 -22.71
CA PRO A 448 -21.57 0.73 -22.00
C PRO A 448 -22.27 -0.31 -22.89
N ALA A 449 -22.80 -1.37 -22.27
CA ALA A 449 -23.49 -2.47 -22.98
C ALA A 449 -24.64 -1.98 -23.87
N ASP A 450 -25.39 -1.00 -23.36
CA ASP A 450 -26.60 -0.43 -23.95
C ASP A 450 -26.34 0.83 -24.80
N ALA A 451 -25.08 1.20 -25.01
CA ALA A 451 -24.74 2.31 -25.89
C ALA A 451 -25.16 2.02 -27.34
N PRO A 452 -25.82 2.97 -28.03
CA PRO A 452 -26.10 2.85 -29.44
C PRO A 452 -24.77 2.85 -30.22
N THR A 453 -24.63 1.92 -31.17
CA THR A 453 -23.47 1.89 -32.08
C THR A 453 -23.92 2.32 -33.46
N PRO A 454 -23.16 3.19 -34.15
CA PRO A 454 -23.41 3.52 -35.55
C PRO A 454 -23.45 2.26 -36.40
N SER A 455 -24.33 2.24 -37.41
CA SER A 455 -24.47 1.11 -38.34
C SER A 455 -23.23 0.88 -39.22
N ALA A 456 -22.38 1.90 -39.36
CA ALA A 456 -21.09 1.82 -40.03
C ALA A 456 -19.99 2.35 -39.11
N MET A 457 -19.11 1.48 -38.64
CA MET A 457 -17.91 1.86 -37.89
C MET A 457 -16.76 2.13 -38.87
N PRO A 458 -16.06 3.27 -38.76
CA PRO A 458 -14.89 3.53 -39.59
C PRO A 458 -13.76 2.57 -39.20
N SER A 459 -13.28 1.79 -40.18
CA SER A 459 -11.99 1.10 -40.06
C SER A 459 -10.89 2.17 -39.90
N PRO A 460 -9.96 2.05 -38.92
CA PRO A 460 -9.63 0.86 -38.13
C PRO A 460 -10.10 0.89 -36.64
N VAL A 461 -11.14 1.65 -36.27
CA VAL A 461 -11.55 1.79 -34.85
C VAL A 461 -12.44 0.62 -34.40
N HIS A 462 -12.02 -0.09 -33.36
CA HIS A 462 -12.79 -1.17 -32.76
C HIS A 462 -13.79 -0.67 -31.71
N VAL A 463 -14.89 -1.40 -31.47
CA VAL A 463 -15.85 -1.10 -30.40
C VAL A 463 -15.74 -2.16 -29.30
N LEU A 464 -15.38 -1.72 -28.11
CA LEU A 464 -15.38 -2.50 -26.88
C LEU A 464 -16.69 -2.22 -26.14
N ARG A 465 -17.49 -3.25 -25.88
CA ARG A 465 -18.74 -3.13 -25.12
C ARG A 465 -18.59 -3.68 -23.72
N CYS A 466 -18.44 -2.77 -22.75
CA CYS A 466 -18.50 -3.10 -21.33
C CYS A 466 -19.76 -3.94 -21.06
N PRO A 467 -19.68 -5.02 -20.25
CA PRO A 467 -20.83 -5.87 -19.94
C PRO A 467 -21.92 -5.15 -19.14
N ASP A 468 -21.56 -4.08 -18.42
CA ASP A 468 -22.48 -3.32 -17.58
C ASP A 468 -23.21 -2.24 -18.40
N ARG A 469 -24.48 -2.01 -18.04
CA ARG A 469 -25.28 -0.93 -18.61
C ARG A 469 -24.88 0.40 -18.01
N LEU A 470 -25.20 1.49 -18.70
CA LEU A 470 -24.92 2.84 -18.22
C LEU A 470 -25.46 3.11 -16.81
N ALA A 471 -26.69 2.64 -16.52
CA ALA A 471 -27.31 2.80 -15.22
C ALA A 471 -26.58 2.05 -14.07
N ASP A 472 -25.99 0.89 -14.36
CA ASP A 472 -25.23 0.12 -13.37
C ASP A 472 -23.89 0.80 -13.06
N ILE A 473 -23.24 1.34 -14.10
CA ILE A 473 -22.03 2.16 -13.98
C ILE A 473 -22.31 3.41 -13.15
N ASP A 474 -23.39 4.14 -13.44
CA ASP A 474 -23.79 5.33 -12.70
C ASP A 474 -24.06 5.03 -11.21
N LYS A 475 -24.72 3.92 -10.91
CA LYS A 475 -24.92 3.49 -9.52
C LYS A 475 -23.59 3.25 -8.78
N SER A 476 -22.63 2.59 -9.43
CA SER A 476 -21.28 2.38 -8.89
C SER A 476 -20.55 3.70 -8.64
N ILE A 477 -20.71 4.68 -9.54
CA ILE A 477 -20.13 6.02 -9.40
C ILE A 477 -20.75 6.75 -8.19
N GLU A 478 -22.07 6.74 -8.04
CA GLU A 478 -22.74 7.39 -6.90
C GLU A 478 -22.28 6.80 -5.56
N ASP A 479 -22.13 5.48 -5.46
CA ASP A 479 -21.60 4.83 -4.27
C ASP A 479 -20.16 5.28 -3.96
N ARG A 480 -19.31 5.44 -4.99
CA ARG A 480 -17.93 5.92 -4.85
C ARG A 480 -17.87 7.39 -4.45
N LEU A 481 -18.69 8.24 -5.07
CA LEU A 481 -18.81 9.65 -4.73
C LEU A 481 -19.29 9.81 -3.28
N LEU A 482 -20.28 9.03 -2.85
CA LEU A 482 -20.75 9.04 -1.47
C LEU A 482 -19.65 8.63 -0.47
N LYS A 483 -18.86 7.60 -0.78
CA LYS A 483 -17.70 7.21 0.04
C LYS A 483 -16.59 8.28 0.03
N SER A 484 -16.49 9.07 -1.04
CA SER A 484 -15.52 10.17 -1.15
C SER A 484 -15.91 11.40 -0.32
N ARG A 485 -17.18 11.49 0.14
CA ARG A 485 -17.64 12.55 1.06
C ARG A 485 -17.22 12.33 2.51
N ILE A 486 -16.54 11.22 2.81
CA ILE A 486 -16.04 10.92 4.14
C ILE A 486 -14.83 11.83 4.42
N SER A 487 -14.79 12.40 5.63
CA SER A 487 -13.90 13.46 6.13
C SER A 487 -14.41 14.90 5.89
N ARG A 488 -14.58 15.62 7.01
CA ARG A 488 -14.75 17.09 7.03
C ARG A 488 -13.46 17.68 6.47
N GLY A 489 -13.51 18.15 5.23
CA GLY A 489 -12.58 19.17 4.73
C GLY A 489 -12.92 20.52 5.32
#